data_AF-A0A1B6DP44-F1
#
_entry.id   AF-A0A1B6DP44-F1
#
_cell.length_a   1.000
_cell.length_b   1.000
_cell.length_c   1.000
_cell.angle_alpha   90.00
_cell.angle_beta   90.00
_cell.angle_gamma   90.00
#
_symmetry.space_group_name_H-M   'P 1'
#
loop_
_entity.id
_entity.type
_entity.pdbx_description
1 polymer ?
#
loop_
_entity_poly.entity_id
_entity_poly.type
_entity_poly.pdbx_seq_one_letter_code
_entity_poly.pdbx_strand_id
1 'polypeptide(L)'
;QNETSANNPAAVPQRSVNLYYMVKLQIRSDNVCLRPWSFERVPNKMIRGLDNALIYTSTKEACLANCLTEHRFTCRSAEYNYVTLQCHLSDSDRRTTGQY
;
A
#
# COMPACT_ATOMS: atom_id res chain seq x y z
N GLN A 1 22.36 0.08 1.63
CA GLN A 1 21.09 -0.67 1.45
C GLN A 1 21.45 -2.14 1.53
N ASN A 2 20.86 -2.91 2.45
CA ASN A 2 21.16 -4.34 2.55
C ASN A 2 20.60 -5.06 1.33
N GLU A 3 21.44 -5.82 0.63
CA GLU A 3 21.05 -6.69 -0.46
C GLU A 3 20.20 -7.86 0.08
N THR A 4 19.15 -8.22 -0.64
CA THR A 4 18.29 -9.35 -0.26
C THR A 4 18.92 -10.66 -0.69
N SER A 5 19.26 -11.52 0.27
CA SER A 5 19.79 -12.87 0.03
C SER A 5 18.74 -13.90 -0.39
N ALA A 6 17.54 -13.47 -0.79
CA ALA A 6 16.41 -14.36 -1.08
C ALA A 6 16.70 -15.36 -2.22
N ASN A 7 17.62 -15.02 -3.12
CA ASN A 7 18.04 -15.88 -4.24
C ASN A 7 19.30 -16.70 -3.94
N ASN A 8 19.90 -16.60 -2.75
CA ASN A 8 21.12 -17.31 -2.40
C ASN A 8 20.77 -18.66 -1.70
N PRO A 9 21.03 -19.81 -2.34
CA PRO A 9 20.72 -21.13 -1.77
C PRO A 9 21.55 -21.49 -0.53
N ALA A 10 22.64 -20.76 -0.25
CA ALA A 10 23.48 -20.94 0.94
C ALA A 10 23.11 -20.00 2.11
N ALA A 11 22.04 -19.21 1.99
CA ALA A 11 21.65 -18.27 3.05
C ALA A 11 21.10 -19.01 4.28
N VAL A 12 21.70 -18.77 5.44
CA VAL A 12 21.20 -19.27 6.73
C VAL A 12 20.00 -18.42 7.19
N PRO A 13 18.81 -19.00 7.39
CA PRO A 13 17.63 -18.24 7.81
C PRO A 13 17.87 -17.61 9.18
N GLN A 14 17.80 -16.28 9.25
CA GLN A 14 17.90 -15.54 10.52
C GLN A 14 16.59 -15.68 11.31
N ARG A 15 16.69 -15.84 12.64
CA ARG A 15 15.51 -15.83 13.52
C ARG A 15 14.74 -14.50 13.35
N SER A 16 13.47 -14.58 12.95
CA SER A 16 12.63 -13.39 12.79
C SER A 16 12.31 -12.77 14.16
N VAL A 17 12.81 -11.55 14.40
CA VAL A 17 12.52 -10.78 15.62
C VAL A 17 11.12 -10.14 15.58
N ASN A 18 10.48 -10.12 14.40
CA ASN A 18 9.11 -9.64 14.17
C ASN A 18 8.47 -10.47 13.04
N LEU A 19 7.24 -10.95 13.24
CA LEU A 19 6.46 -11.66 12.23
C LEU A 19 5.80 -10.66 11.28
N TYR A 20 6.47 -10.35 10.17
CA TYR A 20 5.87 -9.57 9.09
C TYR A 20 5.12 -10.49 8.13
N TYR A 21 3.82 -10.26 7.97
CA TYR A 21 3.02 -10.92 6.93
C TYR A 21 3.10 -10.13 5.62
N MET A 22 3.79 -10.67 4.62
CA MET A 22 3.96 -10.06 3.31
C MET A 22 3.17 -10.83 2.25
N VAL A 23 2.54 -10.11 1.32
CA VAL A 23 1.78 -10.69 0.21
C VAL A 23 2.24 -10.04 -1.09
N LYS A 24 2.50 -10.86 -2.11
CA LYS A 24 2.79 -10.39 -3.46
C LYS A 24 1.50 -9.96 -4.15
N LEU A 25 1.47 -8.73 -4.65
CA LEU A 25 0.34 -8.17 -5.42
C LEU A 25 0.85 -7.75 -6.80
N GLN A 26 0.03 -7.95 -7.83
CA GLN A 26 0.31 -7.47 -9.17
C GLN A 26 -0.41 -6.13 -9.38
N ILE A 27 0.35 -5.04 -9.30
CA ILE A 27 -0.17 -3.68 -9.48
C ILE A 27 0.26 -3.20 -10.87
N ARG A 28 -0.69 -2.66 -11.65
CA ARG A 28 -0.42 -2.09 -12.97
C ARG A 28 0.05 -0.64 -12.84
N SER A 29 1.25 -0.43 -12.32
CA SER A 29 1.88 0.89 -12.20
C SER A 29 3.39 0.77 -12.29
N ASP A 30 4.01 1.67 -13.05
CA ASP A 30 5.46 1.77 -13.16
C ASP A 30 6.07 2.60 -12.00
N ASN A 31 5.23 3.32 -11.25
CA ASN A 31 5.63 4.18 -10.13
C ASN A 31 5.67 3.41 -8.80
N VAL A 32 6.37 2.28 -8.77
CA VAL A 32 6.53 1.47 -7.56
C VAL A 32 7.60 2.06 -6.63
N CYS A 33 7.31 2.11 -5.34
CA CYS A 33 8.24 2.62 -4.33
C CYS A 33 9.52 1.77 -4.24
N LEU A 34 10.69 2.41 -4.08
CA LEU A 34 11.99 1.77 -3.80
C LEU A 34 12.08 1.26 -2.34
N ARG A 35 11.11 0.46 -1.91
CA ARG A 35 11.02 -0.14 -0.58
C ARG A 35 10.65 -1.62 -0.70
N PRO A 36 10.92 -2.45 0.34
CA PRO A 36 10.59 -3.87 0.30
C PRO A 36 9.08 -4.15 0.18
N TRP A 37 8.24 -3.16 0.52
CA TRP A 37 6.80 -3.16 0.30
C TRP A 37 6.33 -1.78 -0.15
N SER A 38 5.28 -1.73 -0.97
CA SER A 38 4.68 -0.48 -1.45
C SER A 38 3.54 0.00 -0.53
N PHE A 39 2.78 -0.93 0.06
CA PHE A 39 1.64 -0.62 0.90
C PHE A 39 1.65 -1.44 2.19
N GLU A 40 1.12 -0.85 3.26
CA GLU A 40 0.81 -1.54 4.50
C GLU A 40 -0.71 -1.69 4.59
N ARG A 41 -1.19 -2.91 4.85
CA ARG A 41 -2.63 -3.18 4.90
C ARG A 41 -3.15 -3.05 6.32
N VAL A 42 -4.10 -2.15 6.53
CA VAL A 42 -4.87 -2.04 7.77
C VAL A 42 -6.34 -2.40 7.49
N PRO A 43 -6.81 -3.60 7.89
CA PRO A 43 -8.18 -4.00 7.63
C PRO A 43 -9.19 -3.18 8.45
N ASN A 44 -10.39 -2.97 7.90
CA ASN A 44 -11.53 -2.34 8.58
C ASN A 44 -11.21 -0.96 9.17
N LYS A 45 -10.37 -0.17 8.48
CA LYS A 45 -10.01 1.19 8.85
C LYS A 45 -10.15 2.13 7.65
N MET A 46 -10.51 3.37 7.96
CA MET A 46 -10.65 4.46 7.00
C MET A 46 -10.29 5.79 7.65
N ILE A 47 -9.63 6.67 6.91
CA ILE A 47 -9.13 7.99 7.28
C ILE A 47 -10.18 9.01 6.87
N ARG A 48 -11.19 9.17 7.73
CA ARG A 48 -12.35 10.00 7.41
C ARG A 48 -11.98 11.47 7.26
N GLY A 49 -12.46 12.09 6.19
CA GLY A 49 -12.43 13.55 6.02
C GLY A 49 -11.11 14.09 5.47
N LEU A 50 -10.20 13.22 5.03
CA LEU A 50 -8.96 13.58 4.35
C LEU A 50 -8.89 13.00 2.93
N ASP A 51 -10.04 12.64 2.36
CA ASP A 51 -10.13 12.08 1.01
C ASP A 51 -9.93 13.21 -0.02
N ASN A 52 -8.84 13.14 -0.79
CA ASN A 52 -8.53 14.13 -1.84
C ASN A 52 -9.23 13.77 -3.16
N ALA A 53 -9.45 12.48 -3.42
CA ALA A 53 -10.14 12.00 -4.60
C ALA A 53 -10.96 10.74 -4.32
N LEU A 54 -12.13 10.65 -4.96
CA LEU A 54 -12.99 9.47 -4.96
C LEU A 54 -13.07 8.92 -6.39
N ILE A 55 -12.72 7.65 -6.55
CA ILE A 55 -12.82 6.92 -7.83
C ILE A 55 -13.61 5.62 -7.63
N TYR A 56 -14.19 5.13 -8.71
CA TYR A 56 -14.89 3.84 -8.72
C TYR A 56 -14.09 2.83 -9.51
N THR A 57 -13.82 1.68 -8.91
CA THR A 57 -13.02 0.61 -9.52
C THR A 57 -13.49 -0.75 -9.04
N SER A 58 -13.43 -1.76 -9.90
CA SER A 58 -13.88 -3.12 -9.57
C SER A 58 -12.87 -3.94 -8.76
N THR A 59 -11.61 -3.50 -8.68
CA THR A 59 -10.55 -4.24 -7.98
C THR A 59 -9.72 -3.34 -7.06
N LYS A 60 -9.26 -3.93 -5.95
CA LYS A 60 -8.35 -3.28 -5.01
C LYS A 60 -7.00 -2.94 -5.66
N GLU A 61 -6.51 -3.79 -6.56
CA GLU A 61 -5.23 -3.58 -7.26
C GLU A 61 -5.28 -2.34 -8.14
N ALA A 62 -6.41 -2.09 -8.80
CA ALA A 62 -6.61 -0.86 -9.57
C ALA A 62 -6.71 0.36 -8.65
N CYS A 63 -7.34 0.26 -7.47
CA CYS A 63 -7.32 1.34 -6.47
C CYS A 63 -5.89 1.70 -6.04
N LEU A 64 -5.07 0.68 -5.73
CA LEU A 64 -3.66 0.87 -5.37
C LEU A 64 -2.84 1.45 -6.53
N ALA A 65 -3.08 0.98 -7.76
CA ALA A 65 -2.41 1.49 -8.95
C ALA A 65 -2.69 2.99 -9.15
N ASN A 66 -3.96 3.40 -9.01
CA ASN A 66 -4.35 4.81 -9.14
C ASN A 66 -3.63 5.70 -8.12
N CYS A 67 -3.46 5.22 -6.87
CA CYS A 67 -2.67 5.96 -5.88
C CYS A 67 -1.21 6.14 -6.32
N LEU A 68 -0.56 5.09 -6.84
CA LEU A 68 0.82 5.18 -7.32
C LEU A 68 0.98 6.08 -8.56
N THR A 69 -0.05 6.19 -9.39
CA THR A 69 -0.04 7.00 -10.61
C THR A 69 -0.67 8.38 -10.43
N GLU A 70 -1.10 8.74 -9.22
CA GLU A 70 -1.70 10.05 -8.98
C GLU A 70 -0.64 11.16 -9.09
N HIS A 71 -0.99 12.21 -9.82
CA HIS A 71 -0.09 13.32 -10.11
C HIS A 71 -0.62 14.65 -9.56
N ARG A 72 -1.91 14.73 -9.21
CA ARG A 72 -2.53 15.94 -8.65
C ARG A 72 -2.08 16.20 -7.22
N PHE A 73 -1.73 15.16 -6.48
CA PHE A 73 -1.21 15.20 -5.12
C PHE A 73 -0.35 13.96 -4.86
N THR A 74 0.52 14.01 -3.86
CA THR A 74 1.30 12.84 -3.45
C THR A 74 0.41 11.89 -2.66
N CYS A 75 -0.17 10.89 -3.32
CA CYS A 75 -1.01 9.90 -2.66
C CYS A 75 -0.19 9.08 -1.64
N ARG A 76 -0.63 9.08 -0.39
CA ARG A 76 -0.01 8.34 0.73
C ARG A 76 -0.85 7.15 1.17
N SER A 77 -2.16 7.19 0.96
CA SER A 77 -3.05 6.10 1.31
C SER A 77 -4.18 5.93 0.29
N ALA A 78 -4.71 4.70 0.23
CA ALA A 78 -5.80 4.31 -0.64
C ALA A 78 -6.74 3.38 0.13
N GLU A 79 -8.04 3.65 0.04
CA GLU A 79 -9.08 2.97 0.81
C GLU A 79 -10.11 2.38 -0.11
N TYR A 80 -10.14 1.05 -0.18
CA TYR A 80 -11.03 0.33 -1.08
C TYR A 80 -12.18 -0.32 -0.34
N ASN A 81 -13.41 0.05 -0.70
CA ASN A 81 -14.62 -0.55 -0.21
C ASN A 81 -15.10 -1.66 -1.17
N TYR A 82 -15.07 -2.91 -0.70
CA TYR A 82 -15.45 -4.08 -1.50
C TYR A 82 -16.96 -4.16 -1.83
N VAL A 83 -17.81 -3.44 -1.10
CA VAL A 83 -19.26 -3.43 -1.31
C VAL A 83 -19.66 -2.34 -2.29
N THR A 84 -19.17 -1.11 -2.08
CA THR A 84 -19.55 0.04 -2.90
C THR A 84 -18.64 0.25 -4.12
N LEU A 85 -17.53 -0.51 -4.21
CA LEU A 85 -16.50 -0.36 -5.25
C LEU A 85 -15.85 1.02 -5.28
N GLN A 86 -15.97 1.76 -4.17
CA GLN A 86 -15.34 3.07 -4.00
C GLN A 86 -13.89 2.90 -3.59
N CYS A 87 -13.04 3.71 -4.18
CA CYS A 87 -11.65 3.89 -3.82
C CYS A 87 -11.43 5.35 -3.47
N HIS A 88 -11.10 5.61 -2.20
CA HIS A 88 -10.74 6.93 -1.73
C HIS A 88 -9.22 7.04 -1.70
N LEU A 89 -8.69 8.12 -2.28
CA LEU A 89 -7.26 8.41 -2.33
C LEU A 89 -6.98 9.62 -1.46
N SER A 90 -5.92 9.55 -0.66
CA SER A 90 -5.56 10.63 0.26
C SER A 90 -4.05 10.91 0.24
N ASP A 91 -3.70 12.19 0.42
CA ASP A 91 -2.34 12.67 0.69
C ASP A 91 -1.88 12.42 2.13
N SER A 92 -2.75 11.84 2.95
CA SER A 92 -2.55 11.55 4.36
C SER A 92 -2.53 10.04 4.60
N ASP A 93 -1.77 9.61 5.60
CA ASP A 93 -1.75 8.22 6.08
C ASP A 93 -2.08 8.17 7.58
N ARG A 94 -2.14 6.96 8.17
CA ARG A 94 -2.42 6.78 9.59
C ARG A 94 -1.42 7.49 10.52
N ARG A 95 -0.18 7.71 10.06
CA ARG A 95 0.86 8.41 10.83
C ARG A 95 0.61 9.91 10.78
N THR A 96 0.12 10.41 9.66
CA THR A 96 -0.26 11.80 9.44
C THR A 96 -1.43 12.20 10.35
N THR A 97 -2.40 11.30 10.54
CA THR A 97 -3.58 11.56 11.40
C THR A 97 -3.39 11.25 12.88
N GLY A 98 -2.25 10.67 13.27
CA GLY A 98 -2.01 10.24 14.64
C GLY A 98 -2.91 9.08 15.10
N GLN A 99 -3.58 8.38 14.18
CA GLN A 99 -4.39 7.21 14.51
C GLN A 99 -3.52 5.95 14.45
N TYR A 100 -3.15 5.45 15.64
CA TYR A 100 -2.42 4.20 15.84
C TYR A 100 -3.36 3.06 16.29
#